data_AF-A0A921QIN2-F1
#
_entry.id   AF-A0A921QIN2-F1
#
_cell.length_a   1.000
_cell.length_b   1.000
_cell.length_c   1.000
_cell.angle_alpha   90.00
_cell.angle_beta   90.00
_cell.angle_gamma   90.00
#
_symmetry.space_group_name_H-M   'P 1'
#
loop_
_entity.id
_entity.type
_entity.pdbx_description
1 polymer ?
#
loop_
_entity_poly.entity_id
_entity_poly.type
_entity_poly.pdbx_seq_one_letter_code
_entity_poly.pdbx_strand_id
1 'polypeptide(L)'
;MEFFPDGGFVRLQSRATSKYIHADGDWYGVSVRRLGTVAPLEAVWRVQHLPVNQEEGVIFLLFQNAAYGRYLSFSPYRALPGHRGRRSVQVDRNEPPNNLLNAYLWWWRAERVDPNQEYVRLRYADSHFLLRANGRYLTRNNGVTVDRNRRRRGLTTMMQWTVHLVPATPAPLPLPVPEAPRDQPLQIQGGRRGLLFRRRTGNRGPGVYQHPARTIRHVRANEEGEFNQDHTLWSAFASYDHSVFNLRTQLGQLQHDWNGNMLGFTLCMRPGSHGRLMPLVTDLTRSLDTMYIVVFRTGSPVISLFSCEFRCCGISISPDRCTSTVEEYESGTSDNIKIHLFGNQKHLRYCDMRVGL
;
A
#
# COMPACT_ATOMS: atom_id res chain seq x y z
N MET A 1 -2.11 8.26 -20.86
CA MET A 1 -1.62 7.84 -19.52
C MET A 1 -1.89 8.87 -18.42
N GLU A 2 -2.48 10.02 -18.74
CA GLU A 2 -2.75 11.13 -17.82
C GLU A 2 -3.42 10.76 -16.46
N PHE A 3 -4.27 9.73 -16.43
CA PHE A 3 -4.95 9.30 -15.21
C PHE A 3 -4.09 8.48 -14.23
N PHE A 4 -2.96 7.96 -14.69
CA PHE A 4 -2.12 7.02 -13.94
C PHE A 4 -0.68 7.53 -13.90
N PRO A 5 -0.39 8.55 -13.07
CA PRO A 5 0.97 9.04 -12.89
C PRO A 5 1.86 7.95 -12.28
N ASP A 6 3.08 7.80 -12.77
CA ASP A 6 4.04 6.86 -12.17
C ASP A 6 4.42 7.32 -10.76
N GLY A 7 4.45 6.39 -9.80
CA GLY A 7 4.65 6.66 -8.38
C GLY A 7 3.46 7.31 -7.68
N GLY A 8 2.47 7.82 -8.41
CA GLY A 8 1.33 8.53 -7.83
C GLY A 8 0.27 7.61 -7.22
N PHE A 9 -0.60 8.19 -6.41
CA PHE A 9 -1.66 7.47 -5.70
C PHE A 9 -3.02 7.74 -6.32
N VAL A 10 -3.83 6.68 -6.48
CA VAL A 10 -5.16 6.76 -7.10
C VAL A 10 -6.21 6.00 -6.31
N ARG A 11 -7.47 6.36 -6.51
CA ARG A 11 -8.64 5.55 -6.16
C ARG A 11 -9.41 5.20 -7.41
N LEU A 12 -9.87 3.95 -7.48
CA LEU A 12 -10.61 3.43 -8.63
C LEU A 12 -12.09 3.33 -8.26
N GLN A 13 -12.93 4.17 -8.85
CA GLN A 13 -14.37 4.18 -8.63
C GLN A 13 -15.11 3.42 -9.72
N SER A 14 -15.98 2.49 -9.33
CA SER A 14 -16.83 1.75 -10.26
C SER A 14 -17.91 2.65 -10.86
N ARG A 15 -18.00 2.72 -12.20
CA ARG A 15 -19.10 3.41 -12.88
C ARG A 15 -20.48 2.82 -12.55
N ALA A 16 -20.55 1.51 -12.29
CA ALA A 16 -21.82 0.82 -12.08
C ALA A 16 -22.39 0.94 -10.66
N THR A 17 -21.55 1.21 -9.66
CA THR A 17 -21.96 1.19 -8.25
C THR A 17 -21.53 2.44 -7.47
N SER A 18 -20.72 3.31 -8.08
CA SER A 18 -20.08 4.48 -7.46
C SER A 18 -19.24 4.16 -6.22
N LYS A 19 -18.93 2.87 -6.00
CA LYS A 19 -18.07 2.36 -4.93
C LYS A 19 -16.62 2.32 -5.41
N TYR A 20 -15.68 2.41 -4.48
CA TYR A 20 -14.25 2.36 -4.74
C TYR A 20 -13.70 0.95 -4.51
N ILE A 21 -12.56 0.63 -5.11
CA ILE A 21 -11.82 -0.61 -4.84
C ILE A 21 -11.08 -0.48 -3.52
N HIS A 22 -11.33 -1.41 -2.59
CA HIS A 22 -10.67 -1.52 -1.30
C HIS A 22 -9.92 -2.85 -1.18
N ALA A 23 -8.75 -2.78 -0.56
CA ALA A 23 -8.10 -3.93 0.02
C ALA A 23 -8.84 -4.41 1.26
N ASP A 24 -9.12 -5.70 1.35
CA ASP A 24 -9.76 -6.30 2.52
C ASP A 24 -8.73 -6.55 3.64
N GLY A 25 -9.15 -6.41 4.91
CA GLY A 25 -8.30 -6.60 6.09
C GLY A 25 -7.95 -8.05 6.41
N ASP A 26 -8.37 -9.00 5.56
CA ASP A 26 -7.90 -10.39 5.54
C ASP A 26 -6.56 -10.54 4.81
N TRP A 27 -5.98 -9.43 4.33
CA TRP A 27 -4.72 -9.35 3.59
C TRP A 27 -4.71 -10.10 2.25
N TYR A 28 -5.88 -10.56 1.77
CA TYR A 28 -6.02 -11.35 0.55
C TYR A 28 -7.13 -10.84 -0.36
N GLY A 29 -8.29 -10.48 0.18
CA GLY A 29 -9.45 -10.06 -0.58
C GLY A 29 -9.36 -8.65 -1.15
N VAL A 30 -10.13 -8.42 -2.21
CA VAL A 30 -10.41 -7.09 -2.77
C VAL A 30 -11.92 -6.95 -2.97
N SER A 31 -12.48 -5.86 -2.47
CA SER A 31 -13.92 -5.58 -2.54
C SER A 31 -14.23 -4.15 -2.96
N VAL A 32 -15.46 -3.89 -3.41
CA VAL A 32 -15.95 -2.53 -3.63
C VAL A 32 -16.71 -2.02 -2.42
N ARG A 33 -16.36 -0.84 -1.92
CA ARG A 33 -17.02 -0.20 -0.76
C ARG A 33 -17.26 1.28 -1.03
N ARG A 34 -18.21 1.88 -0.30
CA ARG A 34 -18.40 3.33 -0.34
C ARG A 34 -17.27 3.99 0.44
N LEU A 35 -16.85 5.17 0.00
CA LEU A 35 -15.97 6.01 0.80
C LEU A 35 -16.78 6.52 2.00
N GLY A 36 -16.20 6.46 3.20
CA GLY A 36 -16.76 7.10 4.39
C GLY A 36 -16.50 8.60 4.38
N THR A 37 -16.76 9.26 5.52
CA THR A 37 -16.39 10.66 5.75
C THR A 37 -14.87 10.88 5.65
N VAL A 38 -14.10 9.90 6.14
CA VAL A 38 -12.65 9.84 5.96
C VAL A 38 -12.35 8.77 4.92
N ALA A 39 -11.53 9.13 3.93
CA ALA A 39 -11.13 8.23 2.85
C ALA A 39 -10.07 7.23 3.36
N PRO A 40 -10.40 5.93 3.48
CA PRO A 40 -9.47 4.92 3.98
C PRO A 40 -8.28 4.70 3.04
N LEU A 41 -7.10 4.40 3.60
CA LEU A 41 -5.90 4.05 2.83
C LEU A 41 -6.05 2.70 2.12
N GLU A 42 -6.93 1.83 2.61
CA GLU A 42 -7.31 0.59 1.94
C GLU A 42 -7.91 0.83 0.56
N ALA A 43 -8.48 2.01 0.30
CA ALA A 43 -9.03 2.41 -0.99
C ALA A 43 -7.99 3.05 -1.93
N VAL A 44 -6.76 3.27 -1.44
CA VAL A 44 -5.71 4.00 -2.14
C VAL A 44 -4.69 3.02 -2.70
N TRP A 45 -4.34 3.24 -3.98
CA TRP A 45 -3.43 2.39 -4.72
C TRP A 45 -2.33 3.24 -5.35
N ARG A 46 -1.07 2.97 -4.99
CA ARG A 46 0.10 3.51 -5.66
C ARG A 46 0.23 2.86 -7.02
N VAL A 47 0.44 3.67 -8.04
CA VAL A 47 0.63 3.24 -9.43
C VAL A 47 2.12 3.14 -9.68
N GLN A 48 2.55 2.03 -10.27
CA GLN A 48 3.92 1.87 -10.75
C GLN A 48 3.89 1.47 -12.21
N HIS A 49 4.69 2.15 -13.03
CA HIS A 49 4.87 1.84 -14.44
C HIS A 49 5.94 0.76 -14.60
N LEU A 50 5.66 -0.21 -15.46
CA LEU A 50 6.59 -1.24 -15.89
C LEU A 50 6.79 -1.09 -17.40
N PRO A 51 7.91 -0.49 -17.83
CA PRO A 51 8.29 -0.51 -19.23
C PRO A 51 8.79 -1.92 -19.58
N VAL A 52 8.07 -2.62 -20.44
CA VAL A 52 8.46 -3.99 -20.86
C VAL A 52 9.29 -3.93 -22.13
N ASN A 53 8.82 -3.21 -23.16
CA ASN A 53 9.57 -2.94 -24.40
C ASN A 53 9.37 -1.47 -24.80
N GLN A 54 10.46 -0.70 -24.86
CA GLN A 54 10.41 0.71 -25.26
C GLN A 54 10.00 0.87 -26.74
N GLU A 55 10.26 -0.13 -27.58
CA GLU A 55 9.94 -0.13 -29.02
C GLU A 55 8.43 -0.26 -29.31
N GLU A 56 7.67 -1.00 -28.50
CA GLU A 56 6.22 -1.15 -28.66
C GLU A 56 5.42 -0.02 -27.97
N GLY A 57 6.07 0.78 -27.11
CA GLY A 57 5.42 1.84 -26.34
C GLY A 57 4.33 1.35 -25.38
N VAL A 58 4.28 0.04 -25.08
CA VAL A 58 3.30 -0.54 -24.16
C VAL A 58 3.84 -0.46 -22.73
N ILE A 59 3.09 0.24 -21.88
CA ILE A 59 3.40 0.37 -20.46
C ILE A 59 2.35 -0.42 -19.67
N PHE A 60 2.83 -1.29 -18.78
CA PHE A 60 1.99 -1.96 -17.82
C PHE A 60 2.00 -1.21 -16.49
N LEU A 61 0.90 -1.35 -15.75
CA LEU A 61 0.67 -0.72 -14.46
C LEU A 61 0.63 -1.80 -13.40
N LEU A 62 1.30 -1.55 -12.28
CA LEU A 62 1.12 -2.28 -11.04
C LEU A 62 0.38 -1.37 -10.07
N PHE A 63 -0.56 -1.95 -9.32
CA PHE A 63 -1.30 -1.23 -8.28
C PHE A 63 -0.91 -1.80 -6.92
N GLN A 64 -0.18 -1.01 -6.14
CA GLN A 64 0.26 -1.37 -4.80
C GLN A 64 -0.66 -0.70 -3.76
N ASN A 65 -1.23 -1.46 -2.84
CA ASN A 65 -2.12 -0.89 -1.83
C ASN A 65 -1.35 -0.02 -0.82
N ALA A 66 -1.90 1.14 -0.45
CA ALA A 66 -1.23 2.07 0.47
C ALA A 66 -1.32 1.66 1.96
N ALA A 67 -2.33 0.87 2.35
CA ALA A 67 -2.46 0.38 3.73
C ALA A 67 -1.63 -0.88 3.96
N TYR A 68 -1.70 -1.82 3.01
CA TYR A 68 -1.15 -3.17 3.18
C TYR A 68 -0.03 -3.51 2.22
N GLY A 69 0.43 -2.60 1.38
CA GLY A 69 1.61 -2.75 0.53
C GLY A 69 1.54 -3.82 -0.55
N ARG A 70 0.57 -4.74 -0.53
CA ARG A 70 0.42 -5.81 -1.50
C ARG A 70 -0.13 -5.31 -2.82
N TYR A 71 0.05 -6.10 -3.87
CA TYR A 71 -0.32 -5.73 -5.22
C TYR A 71 -1.69 -6.29 -5.62
N LEU A 72 -2.46 -5.49 -6.37
CA LEU A 72 -3.71 -5.92 -6.98
C LEU A 72 -3.44 -6.98 -8.06
N SER A 73 -4.10 -8.11 -7.91
CA SER A 73 -4.03 -9.24 -8.83
C SER A 73 -5.37 -9.97 -8.88
N PHE A 74 -5.38 -11.20 -9.39
CA PHE A 74 -6.50 -12.11 -9.32
C PHE A 74 -6.08 -13.52 -8.94
N SER A 75 -7.00 -14.22 -8.28
CA SER A 75 -6.85 -15.60 -7.87
C SER A 75 -6.89 -16.53 -9.09
N PRO A 76 -6.02 -17.55 -9.16
CA PRO A 76 -6.16 -18.59 -10.19
C PRO A 76 -7.51 -19.31 -10.11
N TYR A 77 -8.15 -19.29 -8.94
CA TYR A 77 -9.45 -19.89 -8.69
C TYR A 77 -10.62 -19.01 -9.16
N ARG A 78 -11.72 -19.68 -9.51
CA ARG A 78 -12.97 -18.98 -9.87
C ARG A 78 -13.51 -18.20 -8.68
N ALA A 79 -14.22 -17.11 -8.98
CA ALA A 79 -14.93 -16.36 -7.96
C ALA A 79 -16.02 -17.22 -7.31
N LEU A 80 -16.43 -16.84 -6.09
CA LEU A 80 -17.48 -17.52 -5.34
C LEU A 80 -18.79 -17.61 -6.13
N PRO A 81 -19.66 -18.58 -5.81
CA PRO A 81 -20.98 -18.69 -6.42
C PRO A 81 -21.73 -17.35 -6.43
N GLY A 82 -22.33 -16.99 -7.57
CA GLY A 82 -23.01 -15.70 -7.75
C GLY A 82 -22.12 -14.57 -8.28
N HIS A 83 -20.82 -14.80 -8.46
CA HIS A 83 -19.90 -13.88 -9.13
C HIS A 83 -19.48 -14.42 -10.50
N ARG A 84 -19.06 -13.53 -11.40
CA ARG A 84 -18.49 -13.90 -12.71
C ARG A 84 -16.98 -13.69 -12.72
N GLY A 85 -16.29 -14.57 -13.43
CA GLY A 85 -14.84 -14.49 -13.59
C GLY A 85 -14.05 -15.07 -12.41
N ARG A 86 -12.83 -14.57 -12.23
CA ARG A 86 -11.90 -14.94 -11.15
C ARG A 86 -11.89 -13.86 -10.07
N ARG A 87 -11.69 -14.23 -8.81
CA ARG A 87 -11.68 -13.26 -7.70
C ARG A 87 -10.46 -12.33 -7.82
N SER A 88 -10.62 -11.04 -7.64
CA SER A 88 -9.48 -10.13 -7.47
C SER A 88 -8.93 -10.23 -6.05
N VAL A 89 -7.61 -10.24 -5.93
CA VAL A 89 -6.90 -10.50 -4.68
C VAL A 89 -5.71 -9.58 -4.52
N GLN A 90 -5.16 -9.59 -3.31
CA GLN A 90 -3.89 -8.97 -2.94
C GLN A 90 -2.82 -10.05 -2.85
N VAL A 91 -1.65 -9.81 -3.44
CA VAL A 91 -0.53 -10.76 -3.46
C VAL A 91 0.79 -10.04 -3.36
N ASP A 92 1.75 -10.71 -2.74
CA ASP A 92 3.15 -10.27 -2.70
C ASP A 92 3.80 -10.46 -4.06
N ARG A 93 4.74 -9.58 -4.39
CA ARG A 93 5.50 -9.64 -5.63
C ARG A 93 6.77 -10.45 -5.42
N ASN A 94 6.63 -11.77 -5.45
CA ASN A 94 7.73 -12.72 -5.43
C ASN A 94 8.05 -13.21 -6.85
N GLU A 95 9.27 -13.66 -7.08
CA GLU A 95 9.61 -14.42 -8.28
C GLU A 95 8.71 -15.68 -8.34
N PRO A 96 8.05 -15.94 -9.48
CA PRO A 96 7.24 -17.13 -9.61
C PRO A 96 8.14 -18.37 -9.54
N PRO A 97 7.82 -19.39 -8.73
CA PRO A 97 8.67 -20.56 -8.51
C PRO A 97 8.66 -21.54 -9.70
N ASN A 98 9.03 -21.09 -10.92
CA ASN A 98 9.11 -21.85 -12.18
C ASN A 98 7.78 -22.04 -12.96
N ASN A 99 7.09 -20.96 -13.36
CA ASN A 99 6.08 -21.07 -14.42
C ASN A 99 5.77 -19.74 -15.12
N LEU A 100 5.90 -19.71 -16.45
CA LEU A 100 5.53 -18.58 -17.33
C LEU A 100 4.06 -18.14 -17.14
N LEU A 101 3.20 -19.03 -16.64
CA LEU A 101 1.78 -18.75 -16.38
C LEU A 101 1.54 -17.79 -15.20
N ASN A 102 2.50 -17.63 -14.27
CA ASN A 102 2.40 -16.72 -13.12
C ASN A 102 3.18 -15.40 -13.32
N ALA A 103 3.91 -15.24 -14.42
CA ALA A 103 4.81 -14.10 -14.65
C ALA A 103 4.07 -12.74 -14.71
N TYR A 104 2.77 -12.76 -15.04
CA TYR A 104 1.99 -11.56 -15.30
C TYR A 104 1.00 -11.17 -14.21
N LEU A 105 1.00 -11.84 -13.04
CA LEU A 105 -0.08 -11.72 -12.03
C LEU A 105 -0.40 -10.28 -11.62
N TRP A 106 0.54 -9.36 -11.74
CA TRP A 106 0.38 -7.96 -11.32
C TRP A 106 0.24 -6.97 -12.47
N TRP A 107 0.20 -7.43 -13.72
CA TRP A 107 0.28 -6.56 -14.90
C TRP A 107 -1.10 -6.10 -15.34
N TRP A 108 -1.30 -4.79 -15.30
CA TRP A 108 -2.53 -4.16 -15.76
C TRP A 108 -2.25 -3.22 -16.93
N ARG A 109 -3.14 -3.18 -17.89
CA ARG A 109 -3.14 -2.20 -18.96
C ARG A 109 -4.40 -1.34 -18.85
N ALA A 110 -4.22 -0.04 -18.81
CA ALA A 110 -5.31 0.91 -18.79
C ALA A 110 -5.72 1.30 -20.22
N GLU A 111 -7.00 1.17 -20.52
CA GLU A 111 -7.58 1.56 -21.82
C GLU A 111 -8.70 2.57 -21.59
N ARG A 112 -8.67 3.70 -22.31
CA ARG A 112 -9.81 4.62 -22.31
C ARG A 112 -11.01 3.94 -22.99
N VAL A 113 -12.19 4.10 -22.39
CA VAL A 113 -13.46 3.62 -22.98
C VAL A 113 -13.79 4.38 -24.26
N ASP A 114 -13.62 5.70 -24.20
CA ASP A 114 -13.88 6.67 -25.24
C ASP A 114 -12.93 7.88 -24.98
N PRO A 115 -12.37 8.53 -26.01
CA PRO A 115 -11.51 9.71 -25.83
C PRO A 115 -12.17 10.84 -25.02
N ASN A 116 -13.49 11.01 -25.14
CA ASN A 116 -14.26 12.08 -24.52
C ASN A 116 -14.86 11.69 -23.16
N GLN A 117 -14.61 10.48 -22.68
CA GLN A 117 -15.09 10.01 -21.37
C GLN A 117 -13.92 9.78 -20.40
N GLU A 118 -14.17 10.03 -19.12
CA GLU A 118 -13.21 9.80 -18.04
C GLU A 118 -13.14 8.33 -17.59
N TYR A 119 -13.82 7.42 -18.30
CA TYR A 119 -13.87 6.02 -17.95
C TYR A 119 -12.71 5.26 -18.57
N VAL A 120 -12.04 4.47 -17.73
CA VAL A 120 -11.01 3.52 -18.13
C VAL A 120 -11.46 2.09 -17.89
N ARG A 121 -10.81 1.17 -18.60
CA ARG A 121 -10.87 -0.27 -18.40
C ARG A 121 -9.49 -0.74 -17.99
N LEU A 122 -9.46 -1.62 -16.99
CA LEU A 122 -8.23 -2.25 -16.55
C LEU A 122 -8.20 -3.67 -17.08
N ARG A 123 -7.37 -3.89 -18.09
CA ARG A 123 -7.13 -5.17 -18.73
C ARG A 123 -5.97 -5.87 -18.07
N TYR A 124 -6.11 -7.15 -17.82
CA TYR A 124 -5.00 -7.94 -17.32
C TYR A 124 -4.03 -8.26 -18.45
N ALA A 125 -2.80 -7.77 -18.36
CA ALA A 125 -1.77 -7.86 -19.39
C ALA A 125 -2.38 -7.62 -20.80
N ASP A 126 -2.08 -8.50 -21.75
CA ASP A 126 -2.69 -8.52 -23.09
C ASP A 126 -3.82 -9.54 -23.24
N SER A 127 -4.40 -9.97 -22.12
CA SER A 127 -5.52 -10.90 -22.12
C SER A 127 -6.86 -10.21 -22.36
N HIS A 128 -7.93 -11.00 -22.56
CA HIS A 128 -9.30 -10.50 -22.65
C HIS A 128 -9.99 -10.34 -21.28
N PHE A 129 -9.25 -10.47 -20.18
CA PHE A 129 -9.79 -10.38 -18.83
C PHE A 129 -9.76 -8.93 -18.35
N LEU A 130 -10.93 -8.42 -17.96
CA LEU A 130 -11.12 -7.05 -17.50
C LEU A 130 -11.54 -7.03 -16.04
N LEU A 131 -10.99 -6.07 -15.30
CA LEU A 131 -11.39 -5.80 -13.92
C LEU A 131 -12.85 -5.37 -13.86
N ARG A 132 -13.61 -5.99 -12.97
CA ARG A 132 -15.05 -5.90 -12.88
C ARG A 132 -15.51 -5.71 -11.44
N ALA A 133 -16.26 -4.64 -11.21
CA ALA A 133 -17.07 -4.50 -10.01
C ALA A 133 -18.33 -5.36 -10.13
N ASN A 134 -18.60 -6.19 -9.13
CA ASN A 134 -19.91 -6.80 -8.99
C ASN A 134 -20.82 -5.90 -8.15
N GLY A 135 -22.06 -6.34 -7.93
CA GLY A 135 -22.98 -5.63 -7.04
C GLY A 135 -23.95 -4.66 -7.69
N ARG A 136 -23.95 -4.52 -9.03
CA ARG A 136 -24.95 -3.72 -9.74
C ARG A 136 -26.38 -4.19 -9.49
N TYR A 137 -26.61 -5.50 -9.51
CA TYR A 137 -27.94 -6.09 -9.34
C TYR A 137 -28.20 -6.60 -7.92
N LEU A 138 -27.15 -6.92 -7.17
CA LEU A 138 -27.22 -7.41 -5.80
C LEU A 138 -26.25 -6.60 -4.96
N THR A 139 -26.73 -5.56 -4.29
CA THR A 139 -25.88 -4.58 -3.58
C THR A 139 -24.98 -5.19 -2.50
N ARG A 140 -25.37 -6.33 -1.93
CA ARG A 140 -24.56 -7.15 -1.01
C ARG A 140 -23.33 -7.79 -1.65
N ASN A 141 -23.33 -7.95 -2.97
CA ASN A 141 -22.20 -8.47 -3.71
C ASN A 141 -21.16 -7.36 -3.90
N ASN A 142 -20.19 -7.30 -3.00
CA ASN A 142 -19.10 -6.34 -3.05
C ASN A 142 -17.83 -6.91 -3.70
N GLY A 143 -17.87 -8.10 -4.31
CA GLY A 143 -16.65 -8.72 -4.84
C GLY A 143 -16.11 -8.00 -6.07
N VAL A 144 -14.80 -7.79 -6.14
CA VAL A 144 -14.11 -7.42 -7.38
C VAL A 144 -13.64 -8.70 -8.06
N THR A 145 -13.86 -8.80 -9.37
CA THR A 145 -13.44 -9.96 -10.16
C THR A 145 -12.75 -9.53 -11.44
N VAL A 146 -12.06 -10.46 -12.09
CA VAL A 146 -11.57 -10.30 -13.45
C VAL A 146 -12.34 -11.26 -14.34
N ASP A 147 -13.03 -10.73 -15.34
CA ASP A 147 -13.96 -11.49 -16.18
C ASP A 147 -13.65 -11.29 -17.66
N ARG A 148 -13.83 -12.35 -18.44
CA ARG A 148 -13.69 -12.29 -19.89
C ARG A 148 -15.02 -11.88 -20.48
N ASN A 149 -15.05 -10.76 -21.21
CA ASN A 149 -16.28 -10.38 -21.90
C ASN A 149 -16.59 -11.36 -23.04
N ARG A 150 -17.47 -12.34 -22.78
CA ARG A 150 -17.91 -13.32 -23.80
C ARG A 150 -19.05 -12.83 -24.69
N ARG A 151 -19.62 -11.64 -24.44
CA ARG A 151 -20.80 -11.15 -25.17
C ARG A 151 -20.40 -10.15 -26.26
N ARG A 152 -20.87 -10.40 -27.49
CA ARG A 152 -20.73 -9.51 -28.68
C ARG A 152 -21.42 -8.14 -28.54
N ARG A 153 -22.27 -7.94 -27.52
CA ARG A 153 -23.01 -6.69 -27.27
C ARG A 153 -22.38 -5.90 -26.13
N GLY A 154 -21.33 -5.14 -26.45
CA GLY A 154 -20.81 -4.04 -25.62
C GLY A 154 -20.19 -4.44 -24.28
N LEU A 155 -19.12 -3.74 -23.90
CA LEU A 155 -18.50 -3.89 -22.59
C LEU A 155 -19.38 -3.23 -21.52
N THR A 156 -19.75 -3.99 -20.49
CA THR A 156 -20.62 -3.56 -19.38
C THR A 156 -20.02 -2.43 -18.54
N THR A 157 -20.86 -1.54 -18.02
CA THR A 157 -20.47 -0.47 -17.08
C THR A 157 -19.82 -1.00 -15.79
N MET A 158 -20.02 -2.27 -15.47
CA MET A 158 -19.35 -2.95 -14.34
C MET A 158 -17.85 -3.15 -14.56
N MET A 159 -17.35 -3.03 -15.79
CA MET A 159 -15.92 -3.13 -16.15
C MET A 159 -15.28 -1.75 -16.41
N GLN A 160 -15.98 -0.68 -16.05
CA GLN A 160 -15.57 0.69 -16.32
C GLN A 160 -15.34 1.42 -15.00
N TRP A 161 -14.23 2.15 -14.95
CA TRP A 161 -13.72 2.77 -13.74
C TRP A 161 -13.40 4.23 -13.98
N THR A 162 -13.69 5.10 -13.02
CA THR A 162 -13.17 6.47 -12.96
C THR A 162 -11.96 6.48 -12.05
N VAL A 163 -10.90 7.16 -12.46
CA VAL A 163 -9.66 7.25 -11.69
C VAL A 163 -9.64 8.60 -10.98
N HIS A 164 -9.55 8.55 -9.66
CA HIS A 164 -9.45 9.74 -8.82
C HIS A 164 -8.02 9.84 -8.29
N LEU A 165 -7.30 10.90 -8.65
CA LEU A 165 -5.97 11.16 -8.11
C LEU A 165 -6.07 11.46 -6.61
N VAL A 166 -5.15 10.91 -5.83
CA VAL A 166 -4.99 11.25 -4.41
C VAL A 166 -3.83 12.22 -4.31
N PRO A 167 -4.08 13.48 -3.94
CA PRO A 167 -2.99 14.45 -3.78
C PRO A 167 -2.07 13.99 -2.67
N ALA A 168 -0.77 14.15 -2.90
CA ALA A 168 0.22 13.95 -1.87
C ALA A 168 -0.05 14.94 -0.72
N THR A 169 -0.24 14.42 0.48
CA THR A 169 -0.45 15.26 1.67
C THR A 169 0.92 15.69 2.20
N PRO A 170 1.22 16.99 2.32
CA PRO A 170 2.54 17.47 2.76
C PRO A 170 2.83 17.25 4.25
N ALA A 171 1.81 16.88 5.03
CA ALA A 171 1.93 16.54 6.45
C ALA A 171 1.88 15.02 6.64
N PRO A 172 2.77 14.45 7.48
CA PRO A 172 2.62 13.06 7.94
C PRO A 172 1.24 12.87 8.54
N LEU A 173 0.49 11.87 8.05
CA LEU A 173 -0.82 11.57 8.62
C LEU A 173 -0.64 11.23 10.11
N PRO A 174 -1.44 11.82 11.01
CA PRO A 174 -1.42 11.44 12.42
C PRO A 174 -1.62 9.93 12.54
N LEU A 175 -0.76 9.27 13.31
CA LEU A 175 -0.92 7.84 13.55
C LEU A 175 -2.29 7.57 14.18
N PRO A 176 -2.93 6.43 13.86
CA PRO A 176 -4.07 5.99 14.65
C PRO A 176 -3.61 5.86 16.10
N VAL A 177 -4.13 6.72 16.97
CA VAL A 177 -3.96 6.60 18.42
C VAL A 177 -4.64 5.28 18.81
N PRO A 178 -3.99 4.41 19.61
CA PRO A 178 -4.65 3.20 20.09
C PRO A 178 -6.00 3.58 20.67
N GLU A 179 -7.09 3.03 20.12
CA GLU A 179 -8.38 3.20 20.77
C GLU A 179 -8.22 2.60 22.17
N ALA A 180 -8.41 3.44 23.20
CA ALA A 180 -8.50 2.95 24.57
C ALA A 180 -9.50 1.78 24.58
N PRO A 181 -9.26 0.71 25.38
CA PRO A 181 -10.13 -0.45 25.39
C PRO A 181 -11.57 0.02 25.55
N ARG A 182 -12.35 -0.04 24.47
CA ARG A 182 -13.77 0.25 24.56
C ARG A 182 -14.32 -0.89 25.38
N ASP A 183 -14.72 -0.61 26.62
CA ASP A 183 -15.59 -1.48 27.40
C ASP A 183 -16.89 -1.65 26.62
N GLN A 184 -16.88 -2.54 25.64
CA GLN A 184 -18.10 -3.05 25.04
C GLN A 184 -18.65 -4.05 26.05
N PRO A 185 -19.78 -3.77 26.73
CA PRO A 185 -20.46 -4.82 27.46
C PRO A 185 -20.84 -5.89 26.43
N LEU A 186 -20.19 -7.04 26.56
CA LEU A 186 -20.46 -8.24 25.78
C LEU A 186 -21.95 -8.56 25.90
N GLN A 187 -22.74 -8.19 24.90
CA GLN A 187 -24.04 -8.80 24.66
C GLN A 187 -23.77 -10.24 24.23
N ILE A 188 -23.59 -11.11 25.23
CA ILE A 188 -23.64 -12.56 25.06
C ILE A 188 -25.06 -12.87 24.62
N GLN A 189 -25.26 -13.01 23.31
CA GLN A 189 -26.48 -13.57 22.75
C GLN A 189 -26.44 -15.10 22.98
N GLY A 190 -26.55 -15.48 24.25
CA GLY A 190 -26.68 -16.85 24.71
C GLY A 190 -28.16 -17.21 24.79
N GLY A 191 -28.60 -18.02 23.83
CA GLY A 191 -29.90 -18.65 23.87
C GLY A 191 -30.12 -19.40 25.18
N ARG A 192 -31.35 -19.29 25.69
CA ARG A 192 -31.88 -20.01 26.86
C ARG A 192 -31.43 -21.48 26.87
N ARG A 193 -30.74 -21.90 27.93
CA ARG A 193 -30.87 -23.24 28.55
C ARG A 193 -30.05 -23.35 29.84
N GLY A 194 -30.74 -23.73 30.92
CA GLY A 194 -30.22 -24.66 31.94
C GLY A 194 -29.34 -24.08 33.03
N LEU A 195 -29.90 -24.03 34.23
CA LEU A 195 -29.23 -23.83 35.52
C LEU A 195 -28.18 -24.93 35.82
N LEU A 196 -27.27 -24.58 36.74
CA LEU A 196 -26.34 -25.42 37.51
C LEU A 196 -25.02 -25.76 36.81
N PHE A 197 -23.95 -24.99 37.08
CA PHE A 197 -22.67 -25.49 37.61
C PHE A 197 -21.86 -24.32 38.20
N ARG A 198 -22.05 -24.10 39.49
CA ARG A 198 -21.09 -23.38 40.35
C ARG A 198 -19.93 -24.35 40.61
N ARG A 199 -18.76 -24.17 40.00
CA ARG A 199 -17.51 -24.70 40.56
C ARG A 199 -16.26 -23.94 40.07
N ARG A 200 -15.58 -23.40 41.08
CA ARG A 200 -14.14 -23.18 41.22
C ARG A 200 -13.47 -22.23 40.22
N THR A 201 -13.37 -20.99 40.66
CA THR A 201 -12.20 -20.13 40.50
C THR A 201 -10.93 -20.93 40.83
N GLY A 202 -10.19 -21.33 39.80
CA GLY A 202 -8.86 -21.91 39.90
C GLY A 202 -7.95 -21.24 38.87
N ASN A 203 -6.97 -20.49 39.37
CA ASN A 203 -5.76 -20.01 38.69
C ASN A 203 -5.94 -19.34 37.31
N ARG A 204 -6.22 -18.03 37.32
CA ARG A 204 -5.85 -17.15 36.21
C ARG A 204 -4.33 -16.95 36.25
N GLY A 205 -3.60 -17.67 35.41
CA GLY A 205 -2.23 -17.33 35.05
C GLY A 205 -2.15 -16.03 34.25
N PRO A 206 -0.96 -15.45 34.08
CA PRO A 206 -0.79 -14.17 33.38
C PRO A 206 -1.00 -14.36 31.86
N GLY A 207 -1.82 -13.49 31.27
CA GLY A 207 -1.82 -13.22 29.83
C GLY A 207 -2.53 -14.25 28.95
N VAL A 208 -3.86 -14.28 28.96
CA VAL A 208 -4.62 -14.82 27.82
C VAL A 208 -4.57 -13.78 26.72
N TYR A 209 -3.61 -13.89 25.79
CA TYR A 209 -3.58 -13.06 24.60
C TYR A 209 -4.90 -13.22 23.83
N GLN A 210 -5.58 -12.10 23.53
CA GLN A 210 -6.92 -12.12 22.92
C GLN A 210 -6.91 -12.61 21.46
N HIS A 211 -5.73 -12.65 20.83
CA HIS A 211 -5.53 -13.03 19.42
C HIS A 211 -4.33 -13.97 19.25
N PRO A 212 -4.39 -14.91 18.29
CA PRO A 212 -3.24 -15.74 17.95
C PRO A 212 -2.09 -14.87 17.43
N ALA A 213 -0.85 -15.25 17.77
CA ALA A 213 0.32 -14.47 17.41
C ALA A 213 0.61 -14.54 15.91
N ARG A 214 0.96 -13.41 15.31
CA ARG A 214 1.51 -13.32 13.95
C ARG A 214 3.04 -13.23 14.01
N THR A 215 3.70 -13.97 13.13
CA THR A 215 5.16 -13.86 12.97
C THR A 215 5.52 -12.56 12.25
N ILE A 216 6.39 -11.75 12.86
CA ILE A 216 7.02 -10.59 12.24
C ILE A 216 8.48 -10.93 11.97
N ARG A 217 8.90 -10.88 10.71
CA ARG A 217 10.31 -10.91 10.32
C ARG A 217 10.78 -9.49 10.05
N HIS A 218 11.93 -9.12 10.60
CA HIS A 218 12.43 -7.76 10.47
C HIS A 218 13.93 -7.69 10.23
N VAL A 219 14.33 -6.61 9.57
CA VAL A 219 15.72 -6.23 9.34
C VAL A 219 15.84 -4.72 9.47
N ARG A 220 16.97 -4.27 9.99
CA ARG A 220 17.33 -2.85 10.01
C ARG A 220 18.05 -2.49 8.72
N ALA A 221 17.67 -1.38 8.10
CA ALA A 221 18.43 -0.80 7.00
C ALA A 221 19.59 0.06 7.54
N ASN A 222 20.69 0.13 6.79
CA ASN A 222 21.78 1.07 7.06
C ASN A 222 21.38 2.50 6.67
N GLU A 223 22.31 3.45 6.81
CA GLU A 223 22.04 4.87 6.56
C GLU A 223 21.78 5.14 5.06
N GLU A 224 22.39 4.31 4.20
CA GLU A 224 22.23 4.25 2.75
C GLU A 224 20.93 3.54 2.34
N GLY A 225 20.14 3.04 3.29
CA GLY A 225 18.87 2.36 3.06
C GLY A 225 18.98 0.95 2.47
N GLU A 226 20.17 0.38 2.43
CA GLU A 226 20.44 -1.00 2.11
C GLU A 226 20.12 -1.91 3.30
N PHE A 227 19.67 -3.12 2.99
CA PHE A 227 19.33 -4.14 3.97
C PHE A 227 19.51 -5.52 3.34
N ASN A 228 19.63 -6.55 4.18
CA ASN A 228 19.76 -7.93 3.72
C ASN A 228 18.53 -8.32 2.89
N GLN A 229 18.73 -8.66 1.62
CA GLN A 229 17.64 -9.02 0.71
C GLN A 229 17.06 -10.40 1.00
N ASP A 230 17.82 -11.30 1.64
CA ASP A 230 17.36 -12.62 2.03
C ASP A 230 16.55 -12.55 3.33
N HIS A 231 15.23 -12.63 3.17
CA HIS A 231 14.27 -12.58 4.28
C HIS A 231 14.32 -13.80 5.21
N THR A 232 14.98 -14.88 4.81
CA THR A 232 15.13 -16.08 5.65
C THR A 232 16.09 -15.83 6.81
N LEU A 233 17.06 -14.93 6.62
CA LEU A 233 18.05 -14.51 7.61
C LEU A 233 17.55 -13.42 8.56
N TRP A 234 16.33 -12.92 8.35
CA TRP A 234 15.77 -11.83 9.17
C TRP A 234 15.36 -12.33 10.55
N SER A 235 15.57 -11.47 11.55
CA SER A 235 15.16 -11.74 12.93
C SER A 235 13.64 -11.82 13.01
N ALA A 236 13.14 -12.78 13.78
CA ALA A 236 11.70 -13.02 13.90
C ALA A 236 11.22 -12.91 15.35
N PHE A 237 10.03 -12.35 15.54
CA PHE A 237 9.33 -12.41 16.82
C PHE A 237 7.82 -12.57 16.60
N ALA A 238 7.14 -13.01 17.65
CA ALA A 238 5.69 -13.17 17.66
C ALA A 238 5.02 -11.89 18.15
N SER A 239 4.10 -11.32 17.36
CA SER A 239 3.30 -10.17 17.74
C SER A 239 1.84 -10.58 17.96
N TYR A 240 1.26 -10.18 19.09
CA TYR A 240 -0.12 -10.50 19.48
C TYR A 240 -1.09 -9.33 19.24
N ASP A 241 -0.57 -8.22 18.72
CA ASP A 241 -1.31 -6.98 18.54
C ASP A 241 -1.41 -6.65 17.04
N HIS A 242 -2.45 -5.88 16.70
CA HIS A 242 -2.64 -5.32 15.38
C HIS A 242 -2.24 -3.83 15.32
N SER A 243 -1.91 -3.19 16.44
CA SER A 243 -1.56 -1.78 16.46
C SER A 243 -0.18 -1.51 15.85
N VAL A 244 -0.13 -0.61 14.86
CA VAL A 244 1.16 -0.15 14.30
C VAL A 244 1.98 0.63 15.34
N PHE A 245 1.32 1.27 16.29
CA PHE A 245 1.95 1.98 17.40
C PHE A 245 2.71 1.00 18.30
N ASN A 246 2.05 -0.07 18.75
CA ASN A 246 2.68 -1.09 19.60
C ASN A 246 3.78 -1.84 18.84
N LEU A 247 3.60 -2.08 17.53
CA LEU A 247 4.63 -2.64 16.67
C LEU A 247 5.88 -1.74 16.60
N ARG A 248 5.71 -0.42 16.51
CA ARG A 248 6.84 0.54 16.56
C ARG A 248 7.58 0.48 17.88
N THR A 249 6.86 0.40 19.00
CA THR A 249 7.49 0.25 20.32
C THR A 249 8.30 -1.04 20.41
N GLN A 250 7.72 -2.18 20.00
CA GLN A 250 8.42 -3.48 20.04
C GLN A 250 9.66 -3.49 19.14
N LEU A 251 9.54 -3.00 17.90
CA LEU A 251 10.68 -2.94 16.98
C LEU A 251 11.73 -1.93 17.42
N GLY A 252 11.32 -0.81 18.03
CA GLY A 252 12.20 0.17 18.64
C GLY A 252 13.02 -0.42 19.79
N GLN A 253 12.39 -1.19 20.69
CA GLN A 253 13.08 -1.88 21.78
C GLN A 253 14.16 -2.86 21.31
N LEU A 254 14.03 -3.40 20.11
CA LEU A 254 15.03 -4.28 19.48
C LEU A 254 16.18 -3.49 18.82
N GLN A 255 16.09 -2.16 18.73
CA GLN A 255 17.17 -1.32 18.19
C GLN A 255 18.07 -0.78 19.31
N HIS A 256 19.38 -0.92 19.12
CA HIS A 256 20.39 -0.47 20.09
C HIS A 256 20.40 1.05 20.34
N ASP A 257 19.97 1.85 19.36
CA ASP A 257 19.95 3.32 19.40
C ASP A 257 18.56 3.90 19.67
N TRP A 258 17.59 3.08 20.09
CA TRP A 258 16.26 3.59 20.41
C TRP A 258 16.24 4.35 21.72
N ASN A 259 15.86 5.63 21.65
CA ASN A 259 15.75 6.54 22.79
C ASN A 259 14.30 6.71 23.29
N GLY A 260 13.39 5.81 22.91
CA GLY A 260 11.96 5.93 23.22
C GLY A 260 11.15 6.77 22.23
N ASN A 261 11.79 7.48 21.29
CA ASN A 261 11.08 8.26 20.28
C ASN A 261 10.40 7.36 19.23
N MET A 262 9.07 7.35 19.22
CA MET A 262 8.26 6.53 18.29
C MET A 262 8.28 7.03 16.83
N LEU A 263 8.74 8.26 16.62
CA LEU A 263 8.99 8.82 15.30
C LEU A 263 10.46 8.68 14.90
N GLY A 264 11.32 8.13 15.76
CA GLY A 264 12.74 7.90 15.46
C GLY A 264 12.96 6.84 14.38
N PHE A 265 11.96 6.00 14.11
CA PHE A 265 12.00 5.00 13.06
C PHE A 265 10.77 5.05 12.15
N THR A 266 10.99 4.75 10.89
CA THR A 266 9.96 4.49 9.89
C THR A 266 9.93 3.00 9.59
N LEU A 267 8.75 2.38 9.79
CA LEU A 267 8.54 0.97 9.48
C LEU A 267 7.98 0.84 8.07
N CYS A 268 8.63 0.03 7.24
CA CYS A 268 8.18 -0.24 5.89
C CYS A 268 7.90 -1.73 5.71
N MET A 269 6.72 -2.08 5.25
CA MET A 269 6.42 -3.45 4.87
C MET A 269 7.05 -3.79 3.52
N ARG A 270 7.57 -5.02 3.41
CA ARG A 270 8.11 -5.59 2.17
C ARG A 270 7.13 -6.61 1.59
N PRO A 271 6.38 -6.28 0.52
CA PRO A 271 5.39 -7.16 -0.09
C PRO A 271 6.05 -8.10 -1.09
N GLY A 272 6.88 -9.02 -0.60
CA GLY A 272 7.65 -9.98 -1.40
C GLY A 272 9.02 -9.50 -1.86
N SER A 273 9.79 -10.39 -2.48
CA SER A 273 11.21 -10.15 -2.83
C SER A 273 11.41 -9.00 -3.82
N HIS A 274 10.50 -8.81 -4.77
CA HIS A 274 10.54 -7.72 -5.77
C HIS A 274 9.51 -6.63 -5.51
N GLY A 275 8.82 -6.70 -4.38
CA GLY A 275 7.86 -5.69 -3.97
C GLY A 275 8.55 -4.40 -3.55
N ARG A 276 8.04 -3.25 -3.97
CA ARG A 276 8.48 -1.96 -3.44
C ARG A 276 8.05 -1.84 -1.99
N LEU A 277 8.90 -1.23 -1.17
CA LEU A 277 8.57 -0.96 0.23
C LEU A 277 7.39 0.01 0.33
N MET A 278 6.50 -0.24 1.31
CA MET A 278 5.36 0.63 1.62
C MET A 278 5.43 1.02 3.10
N PRO A 279 5.39 2.31 3.45
CA PRO A 279 5.35 2.73 4.86
C PRO A 279 4.12 2.19 5.58
N LEU A 280 4.32 1.67 6.79
CA LEU A 280 3.24 1.24 7.68
C LEU A 280 2.71 2.44 8.46
N VAL A 281 1.51 2.86 8.06
CA VAL A 281 0.78 4.01 8.63
C VAL A 281 -0.64 3.65 9.09
N THR A 282 -1.09 2.43 8.80
CA THR A 282 -2.35 1.87 9.30
C THR A 282 -2.07 0.72 10.25
N ASP A 283 -3.05 0.40 11.10
CA ASP A 283 -3.02 -0.83 11.87
C ASP A 283 -2.94 -2.06 10.95
N LEU A 284 -2.34 -3.11 11.52
CA LEU A 284 -2.05 -4.37 10.89
C LEU A 284 -3.33 -5.15 10.59
N THR A 285 -3.28 -5.95 9.53
CA THR A 285 -4.36 -6.88 9.19
C THR A 285 -4.56 -7.95 10.26
N ARG A 286 -5.74 -8.57 10.24
CA ARG A 286 -6.06 -9.75 11.07
C ARG A 286 -5.47 -11.05 10.52
N SER A 287 -4.77 -10.99 9.38
CA SER A 287 -4.09 -12.17 8.84
C SER A 287 -2.93 -12.59 9.75
N LEU A 288 -2.76 -13.90 9.90
CA LEU A 288 -1.66 -14.52 10.63
C LEU A 288 -0.46 -14.85 9.73
N ASP A 289 -0.57 -14.56 8.44
CA ASP A 289 0.55 -14.69 7.51
C ASP A 289 1.74 -13.86 7.99
N THR A 290 2.95 -14.40 7.80
CA THR A 290 4.19 -13.73 8.19
C THR A 290 4.33 -12.39 7.50
N MET A 291 4.59 -11.33 8.27
CA MET A 291 4.85 -9.99 7.75
C MET A 291 6.35 -9.68 7.78
N TYR A 292 6.85 -9.12 6.68
CA TYR A 292 8.24 -8.71 6.51
C TYR A 292 8.36 -7.19 6.64
N ILE A 293 9.17 -6.72 7.59
CA ILE A 293 9.30 -5.29 7.92
C ILE A 293 10.77 -4.87 7.82
N VAL A 294 11.02 -3.79 7.09
CA VAL A 294 12.32 -3.10 7.09
C VAL A 294 12.20 -1.88 7.98
N VAL A 295 13.14 -1.75 8.93
CA VAL A 295 13.20 -0.63 9.87
C VAL A 295 14.21 0.38 9.38
N PHE A 296 13.77 1.61 9.14
CA PHE A 296 14.64 2.72 8.76
C PHE A 296 14.72 3.75 9.88
N ARG A 297 15.90 4.35 10.07
CA ARG A 297 16.07 5.52 10.95
C ARG A 297 15.45 6.75 10.29
N THR A 298 14.52 7.41 10.98
CA THR A 298 13.87 8.62 10.46
C THR A 298 14.90 9.71 10.19
N GLY A 299 14.86 10.31 9.01
CA GLY A 299 15.85 11.29 8.55
C GLY A 299 16.95 10.72 7.66
N SER A 300 17.03 9.39 7.45
CA SER A 300 17.91 8.82 6.42
C SER A 300 17.53 9.34 5.02
N PRO A 301 18.52 9.63 4.14
CA PRO A 301 18.29 10.15 2.79
C PRO A 301 17.38 9.25 1.92
N VAL A 302 17.27 7.97 2.24
CA VAL A 302 16.39 7.03 1.53
C VAL A 302 14.92 7.23 1.91
N ILE A 303 14.61 7.68 3.12
CA ILE A 303 13.24 8.04 3.52
C ILE A 303 12.79 9.32 2.81
N SER A 304 13.70 10.24 2.49
CA SER A 304 13.38 11.39 1.64
C SER A 304 12.91 10.98 0.25
N LEU A 305 13.26 9.79 -0.27
CA LEU A 305 12.73 9.27 -1.54
C LEU A 305 11.29 8.75 -1.38
N PHE A 306 10.99 8.04 -0.28
CA PHE A 306 9.62 7.67 0.07
C PHE A 306 8.73 8.89 0.39
N SER A 307 9.34 9.96 0.91
CA SER A 307 8.70 11.25 1.19
C SER A 307 8.67 12.17 -0.05
N CYS A 308 9.57 11.99 -1.02
CA CYS A 308 9.58 12.70 -2.31
C CYS A 308 8.39 12.30 -3.18
N GLU A 309 7.94 11.05 -3.09
CA GLU A 309 6.66 10.64 -3.68
C GLU A 309 5.45 11.31 -3.03
N PHE A 310 5.62 11.87 -1.82
CA PHE A 310 4.67 12.77 -1.18
C PHE A 310 4.98 14.26 -1.37
N ARG A 311 6.07 14.64 -2.08
CA ARG A 311 6.49 16.04 -2.28
C ARG A 311 6.59 16.48 -3.74
N CYS A 312 6.71 15.57 -4.69
CA CYS A 312 6.95 15.92 -6.09
C CYS A 312 5.66 15.85 -6.93
N CYS A 313 4.96 16.98 -7.02
CA CYS A 313 4.23 17.36 -8.22
C CYS A 313 4.72 18.73 -8.65
N GLY A 314 5.64 18.73 -9.61
CA GLY A 314 6.13 19.95 -10.23
C GLY A 314 7.51 19.74 -10.84
N ILE A 315 7.52 19.41 -12.13
CA ILE A 315 8.66 19.41 -13.07
C ILE A 315 9.38 18.05 -13.22
N SER A 316 9.29 17.50 -14.42
CA SER A 316 10.01 16.32 -14.91
C SER A 316 11.49 16.64 -15.15
N ILE A 317 12.40 15.81 -14.63
CA ILE A 317 13.79 15.76 -15.11
C ILE A 317 14.20 14.29 -15.28
N SER A 318 14.80 14.00 -16.43
CA SER A 318 15.30 12.70 -16.90
C SER A 318 16.40 12.10 -15.98
N PRO A 319 16.57 10.76 -15.88
CA PRO A 319 17.38 10.14 -14.83
C PRO A 319 18.90 10.24 -14.96
N ASP A 320 19.46 10.79 -16.04
CA ASP A 320 20.87 10.52 -16.39
C ASP A 320 21.93 11.45 -15.76
N ARG A 321 21.63 12.33 -14.79
CA ARG A 321 22.68 13.21 -14.19
C ARG A 321 22.46 13.58 -12.72
N CYS A 322 22.42 12.58 -11.83
CA CYS A 322 22.59 12.84 -10.40
C CYS A 322 23.77 12.05 -9.84
N THR A 323 24.97 12.59 -9.97
CA THR A 323 26.09 12.29 -9.05
C THR A 323 26.11 13.38 -8.00
N SER A 324 25.69 13.06 -6.77
CA SER A 324 25.88 13.94 -5.61
C SER A 324 27.18 13.57 -4.92
N THR A 325 28.22 14.39 -5.08
CA THR A 325 29.39 14.39 -4.20
C THR A 325 29.19 15.46 -3.13
N VAL A 326 29.20 15.06 -1.87
CA VAL A 326 29.15 15.96 -0.71
C VAL A 326 30.58 16.21 -0.28
N GLU A 327 31.08 17.43 -0.41
CA GLU A 327 32.30 17.87 0.29
C GLU A 327 31.88 18.69 1.52
N GLU A 328 32.37 18.25 2.67
CA GLU A 328 32.22 18.89 3.97
C GLU A 328 33.19 20.09 4.06
N TYR A 329 32.70 21.25 4.48
CA TYR A 329 33.56 22.32 4.97
C TYR A 329 33.01 22.87 6.28
N GLU A 330 33.82 22.80 7.32
CA GLU A 330 33.60 23.44 8.61
C GLU A 330 33.67 24.97 8.46
N SER A 331 32.65 25.69 8.93
CA SER A 331 32.84 26.71 9.98
C SER A 331 31.53 27.43 10.34
N GLY A 332 31.35 27.60 11.65
CA GLY A 332 31.00 28.90 12.25
C GLY A 332 29.66 29.53 11.93
N THR A 333 28.65 29.20 12.74
CA THR A 333 27.54 30.06 13.20
C THR A 333 26.59 30.71 12.16
N SER A 334 25.29 30.49 12.38
CA SER A 334 24.10 31.18 11.83
C SER A 334 23.37 30.52 10.64
N ASP A 335 22.44 29.61 10.95
CA ASP A 335 21.08 29.45 10.39
C ASP A 335 20.79 29.84 8.92
N ASN A 336 21.64 29.45 7.97
CA ASN A 336 21.30 29.46 6.55
C ASN A 336 22.11 28.39 5.79
N ILE A 337 21.49 27.25 5.48
CA ILE A 337 22.07 26.28 4.54
C ILE A 337 21.86 26.81 3.12
N LYS A 338 22.89 27.41 2.52
CA LYS A 338 22.91 27.74 1.08
C LYS A 338 23.38 26.52 0.29
N ILE A 339 22.45 25.89 -0.43
CA ILE A 339 22.78 24.85 -1.42
C ILE A 339 23.12 25.57 -2.74
N HIS A 340 24.40 25.57 -3.13
CA HIS A 340 24.82 26.07 -4.44
C HIS A 340 24.70 24.95 -5.49
N LEU A 341 23.70 25.06 -6.37
CA LEU A 341 23.60 24.25 -7.57
C LEU A 341 24.40 24.91 -8.69
N PHE A 342 25.57 24.38 -9.03
CA PHE A 342 26.31 24.80 -10.22
C PHE A 342 25.72 24.11 -11.47
N GLY A 343 24.97 24.88 -12.25
CA GLY A 343 24.55 24.50 -13.60
C GLY A 343 25.14 25.49 -14.61
N ASN A 344 25.88 24.98 -15.59
CA ASN A 344 26.44 25.80 -16.68
C ASN A 344 25.32 26.56 -17.41
N GLN A 345 25.58 27.86 -17.61
CA GLN A 345 24.70 28.90 -18.15
C GLN A 345 23.75 28.47 -19.28
N LYS A 346 22.47 28.81 -19.16
CA LYS A 346 21.82 29.99 -19.79
C LYS A 346 20.31 29.92 -19.50
N HIS A 347 19.78 31.00 -18.92
CA HIS A 347 18.42 31.18 -18.36
C HIS A 347 18.24 30.83 -16.88
N LEU A 348 18.98 31.54 -16.02
CA LEU A 348 18.50 31.90 -14.69
C LEU A 348 17.33 32.89 -14.85
N ARG A 349 16.09 32.41 -14.77
CA ARG A 349 15.01 33.27 -14.26
C ARG A 349 15.23 33.35 -12.75
N TYR A 350 15.70 34.51 -12.28
CA TYR A 350 15.67 34.85 -10.87
C TYR A 350 14.22 34.79 -10.40
N CYS A 351 13.88 33.77 -9.63
CA CYS A 351 12.80 33.92 -8.65
C CYS A 351 13.46 34.46 -7.39
N ASP A 352 13.57 35.79 -7.32
CA ASP A 352 13.70 36.49 -6.05
C ASP A 352 12.50 36.10 -5.20
N MET A 353 12.67 35.17 -4.27
CA MET A 353 11.77 35.11 -3.13
C MET A 353 12.35 36.09 -2.10
N ARG A 354 12.05 37.37 -2.31
CA ARG A 354 12.11 38.33 -1.23
C ARG A 354 11.19 37.81 -0.14
N VAL A 355 11.78 37.40 0.97
CA VAL A 355 11.10 37.52 2.26
C VAL A 355 11.45 38.91 2.77
N GLY A 356 10.90 39.93 2.12
CA GLY A 356 10.17 40.89 2.91
C GLY A 356 8.71 40.55 2.67
N LEU A 357 8.02 41.15 1.74
CA LEU A 357 8.37 42.39 1.08
C LEU A 357 9.38 42.16 -0.04
#